data_AF-A0A0P1EY45-F1
#
_entry.id   AF-A0A0P1EY45-F1
#
_cell.length_a   1.000
_cell.length_b   1.000
_cell.length_c   1.000
_cell.angle_alpha   90.00
_cell.angle_beta   90.00
_cell.angle_gamma   90.00
#
_symmetry.space_group_name_H-M   'P 1'
#
loop_
_entity.id
_entity.type
_entity.pdbx_description
1 polymer ?
#
loop_
_entity_poly.entity_id
_entity_poly.type
_entity_poly.pdbx_seq_one_letter_code
_entity_poly.pdbx_strand_id
1 'polypeptide(L)'
;MRYTNTLSPDTTFAVAIEENVGGSDSNDPVLTGSIEYNSGTYLARASALYGKAQSGAVEVDQTGYTLSAGIRPWQGGLFQVNYVDGEALGPYLIPAGDAIVNGQANDVDRFTVEFRQELSPKWNVGIAYGQENYDLPTSTGTLSFTEVETIHVNAFYKATDNLTLSAEYFYGERNDAPTGRTFDSNRIQLAAQLNF
;
A
#
# COMPACT_ATOMS: atom_id res chain seq x y z
N MET A 1 -18.94 -9.06 -4.18
CA MET A 1 -18.92 -10.54 -4.30
C MET A 1 -17.49 -11.01 -4.56
N ARG A 2 -17.02 -12.10 -3.97
CA ARG A 2 -15.68 -12.66 -4.22
C ARG A 2 -15.72 -14.17 -4.39
N TYR A 3 -14.96 -14.69 -5.35
CA TYR A 3 -14.63 -16.11 -5.52
C TYR A 3 -13.14 -16.33 -5.26
N THR A 4 -12.79 -17.45 -4.60
CA THR A 4 -11.41 -17.82 -4.29
C THR A 4 -11.24 -19.32 -4.44
N ASN A 5 -10.14 -19.76 -5.05
CA ASN A 5 -9.83 -21.16 -5.21
C ASN A 5 -8.31 -21.39 -5.27
N THR A 6 -7.89 -22.65 -5.14
CA THR A 6 -6.50 -23.10 -5.18
C THR A 6 -6.22 -23.76 -6.54
N LEU A 7 -5.15 -23.33 -7.22
CA LEU A 7 -4.65 -23.99 -8.44
C LEU A 7 -3.69 -25.13 -8.10
N SER A 8 -2.97 -24.99 -7.00
CA SER A 8 -2.03 -25.96 -6.43
C SER A 8 -1.98 -25.78 -4.90
N PRO A 9 -1.28 -26.64 -4.14
CA PRO A 9 -1.13 -26.46 -2.69
C PRO A 9 -0.56 -25.10 -2.28
N ASP A 10 0.32 -24.52 -3.11
CA ASP A 10 1.02 -23.27 -2.83
C ASP A 10 0.48 -22.10 -3.68
N THR A 11 -0.53 -22.32 -4.54
CA THR A 11 -1.04 -21.30 -5.46
C THR A 11 -2.53 -21.09 -5.27
N THR A 12 -2.90 -19.85 -4.94
CA THR A 12 -4.30 -19.43 -4.80
C THR A 12 -4.62 -18.31 -5.78
N PHE A 13 -5.88 -18.22 -6.20
CA PHE A 13 -6.36 -17.08 -6.96
C PHE A 13 -7.70 -16.62 -6.42
N ALA A 14 -7.99 -15.34 -6.63
CA ALA A 14 -9.28 -14.75 -6.31
C ALA A 14 -9.71 -13.79 -7.42
N VAL A 15 -11.03 -13.73 -7.64
CA VAL A 15 -11.67 -12.71 -8.46
C VAL A 15 -12.84 -12.12 -7.69
N ALA A 16 -13.08 -10.82 -7.84
CA ALA A 16 -14.16 -10.14 -7.14
C ALA A 16 -14.83 -9.07 -8.00
N ILE A 17 -16.08 -8.80 -7.63
CA ILE A 17 -16.87 -7.66 -8.06
C ILE A 17 -17.11 -6.84 -6.80
N GLU A 18 -16.62 -5.61 -6.79
CA GLU A 18 -16.54 -4.75 -5.62
C GLU A 18 -17.34 -3.46 -5.87
N GLU A 19 -17.77 -2.84 -4.78
CA GLU A 19 -18.26 -1.46 -4.83
C GLU A 19 -17.07 -0.52 -5.06
N ASN A 20 -17.35 0.67 -5.59
CA ASN A 20 -16.33 1.67 -5.76
C ASN A 20 -15.83 2.18 -4.39
N VAL A 21 -14.58 2.63 -4.34
CA VAL A 21 -14.00 3.22 -3.12
C VAL A 21 -14.58 4.59 -2.83
N GLY A 22 -14.52 4.98 -1.56
CA GLY A 22 -14.83 6.35 -1.15
C GLY A 22 -13.95 7.34 -1.92
N GLY A 23 -14.57 8.22 -2.70
CA GLY A 23 -13.87 9.15 -3.61
C GLY A 23 -14.32 9.06 -5.07
N SER A 24 -15.12 8.05 -5.43
CA SER A 24 -15.78 7.94 -6.75
C SER A 24 -17.30 7.88 -6.59
N ASP A 25 -18.01 8.66 -7.40
CA ASP A 25 -19.48 8.66 -7.50
C ASP A 25 -20.02 7.62 -8.52
N SER A 26 -19.14 6.79 -9.11
CA SER A 26 -19.56 5.88 -10.17
C SER A 26 -20.39 4.73 -9.62
N ASN A 27 -21.47 4.39 -10.32
CA ASN A 27 -22.32 3.25 -10.00
C ASN A 27 -21.82 1.94 -10.63
N ASP A 28 -20.78 2.00 -11.46
CA ASP A 28 -20.21 0.83 -12.10
C ASP A 28 -19.40 0.00 -11.09
N PRO A 29 -19.51 -1.33 -11.12
CA PRO A 29 -18.75 -2.18 -10.23
C PRO A 29 -17.26 -2.18 -10.60
N VAL A 30 -16.42 -2.40 -9.61
CA VAL A 30 -14.98 -2.60 -9.79
C VAL A 30 -14.68 -4.09 -9.85
N LEU A 31 -13.96 -4.52 -10.87
CA LEU A 31 -13.51 -5.90 -11.04
C LEU A 31 -12.08 -6.04 -10.54
N THR A 32 -11.84 -6.99 -9.65
CA THR A 32 -10.49 -7.29 -9.18
C THR A 32 -10.14 -8.76 -9.41
N GLY A 33 -8.86 -9.00 -9.64
CA GLY A 33 -8.30 -10.33 -9.80
C GLY A 33 -6.95 -10.42 -9.12
N SER A 34 -6.62 -11.57 -8.53
CA SER A 34 -5.30 -11.81 -7.98
C SER A 34 -4.89 -13.27 -8.06
N ILE A 35 -3.58 -13.50 -8.14
CA ILE A 35 -2.94 -14.80 -8.02
C ILE A 35 -1.77 -14.69 -7.06
N GLU A 36 -1.65 -15.63 -6.14
CA GLU A 36 -0.60 -15.70 -5.13
C GLU A 36 0.05 -17.07 -5.18
N TYR A 37 1.39 -17.07 -5.15
CA TYR A 37 2.23 -18.23 -4.86
C TYR A 37 2.89 -18.04 -3.50
N ASN A 38 2.81 -19.04 -2.62
CA ASN A 38 3.40 -19.01 -1.29
C ASN A 38 3.86 -20.41 -0.86
N SER A 39 5.18 -20.62 -0.83
CA SER A 39 5.82 -21.87 -0.38
C SER A 39 6.35 -21.80 1.05
N GLY A 40 5.95 -20.78 1.82
CA GLY A 40 6.54 -20.45 3.12
C GLY A 40 7.88 -19.71 3.01
N THR A 41 8.78 -20.17 2.13
CA THR A 41 10.07 -19.49 1.87
C THR A 41 9.91 -18.32 0.92
N TYR A 42 9.20 -18.53 -0.20
CA TYR A 42 8.97 -17.50 -1.21
C TYR A 42 7.49 -17.13 -1.24
N LEU A 43 7.24 -15.85 -1.45
CA LEU A 43 5.91 -15.29 -1.70
C LEU A 43 5.98 -14.45 -2.97
N ALA A 44 5.02 -14.63 -3.87
CA ALA A 44 4.82 -13.77 -5.02
C ALA A 44 3.31 -13.58 -5.23
N ARG A 45 2.87 -12.36 -5.47
CA ARG A 45 1.48 -12.06 -5.75
C ARG A 45 1.38 -11.02 -6.85
N ALA A 46 0.47 -11.26 -7.79
CA ALA A 46 0.04 -10.28 -8.77
C ALA A 46 -1.46 -10.03 -8.56
N SER A 47 -1.86 -8.76 -8.58
CA SER A 47 -3.27 -8.37 -8.55
C SER A 47 -3.53 -7.31 -9.60
N ALA A 48 -4.75 -7.25 -10.11
CA ALA A 48 -5.19 -6.24 -11.07
C ALA A 48 -6.61 -5.77 -10.72
N LEU A 49 -6.91 -4.55 -11.13
CA LEU A 49 -8.19 -3.88 -10.94
C LEU A 49 -8.61 -3.21 -12.25
N TYR A 50 -9.91 -3.27 -12.55
CA TYR A 50 -10.54 -2.56 -13.65
C TYR A 50 -11.94 -2.06 -13.24
N GLY A 51 -12.26 -0.81 -13.54
CA GLY A 51 -13.55 -0.21 -13.29
C GLY A 51 -13.66 1.19 -13.87
N LYS A 52 -14.56 1.99 -13.30
CA LYS A 52 -14.73 3.41 -13.60
C LYS A 52 -14.55 4.23 -12.33
N ALA A 53 -14.02 5.44 -12.46
CA ALA A 53 -14.06 6.45 -11.40
C ALA A 53 -14.88 7.65 -11.88
N GLN A 54 -15.70 8.24 -11.01
CA GLN A 54 -16.50 9.41 -11.36
C GLN A 54 -16.33 10.53 -10.33
N SER A 55 -16.19 11.76 -10.80
CA SER A 55 -16.17 12.98 -10.00
C SER A 55 -17.04 14.04 -10.66
N GLY A 56 -18.16 14.37 -10.00
CA GLY A 56 -19.16 15.25 -10.59
C GLY A 56 -19.74 14.68 -11.89
N ALA A 57 -19.56 15.42 -13.00
CA ALA A 57 -20.04 15.03 -14.32
C ALA A 57 -18.99 14.30 -15.18
N VAL A 58 -17.78 14.07 -14.65
CA VAL A 58 -16.69 13.41 -15.38
C VAL A 58 -16.53 12.00 -14.88
N GLU A 59 -16.45 11.05 -15.81
CA GLU A 59 -16.13 9.65 -15.55
C GLU A 59 -14.89 9.26 -16.38
N VAL A 60 -13.98 8.52 -15.75
CA VAL A 60 -12.74 8.01 -16.36
C VAL A 60 -12.61 6.51 -16.13
N ASP A 61 -11.75 5.85 -16.92
CA ASP A 61 -11.34 4.49 -16.63
C ASP A 61 -10.51 4.45 -15.34
N GLN A 62 -10.68 3.38 -14.58
CA GLN A 62 -9.88 3.09 -13.40
C GLN A 62 -9.20 1.75 -13.61
N THR A 63 -7.87 1.76 -13.64
CA THR A 63 -7.07 0.57 -13.91
C THR A 63 -5.91 0.52 -12.96
N GLY A 64 -5.49 -0.69 -12.59
CA GLY A 64 -4.31 -0.82 -11.75
C GLY A 64 -3.81 -2.22 -11.64
N TYR A 65 -2.54 -2.34 -11.27
CA TYR A 65 -1.99 -3.61 -10.85
C TYR A 65 -1.07 -3.46 -9.65
N THR A 66 -0.85 -4.57 -8.97
CA THR A 66 0.06 -4.68 -7.86
C THR A 66 0.90 -5.93 -8.02
N LEU A 67 2.22 -5.77 -7.95
CA LEU A 67 3.18 -6.87 -7.90
C LEU A 67 3.85 -6.88 -6.52
N SER A 68 3.75 -8.00 -5.83
CA SER A 68 4.39 -8.21 -4.53
C SER A 68 5.31 -9.41 -4.60
N ALA A 69 6.47 -9.31 -3.95
CA ALA A 69 7.34 -10.44 -3.74
C ALA A 69 7.89 -10.43 -2.31
N GLY A 70 8.22 -11.59 -1.79
CA GLY A 70 8.86 -11.73 -0.49
C GLY A 70 9.65 -13.01 -0.35
N ILE A 71 10.65 -12.98 0.51
CA ILE A 71 11.50 -14.13 0.82
C ILE A 71 11.78 -14.20 2.31
N ARG A 72 11.76 -15.42 2.85
CA ARG A 72 12.21 -15.77 4.21
C ARG A 72 13.50 -16.58 4.14
N PRO A 73 14.65 -15.93 3.89
CA PRO A 73 15.89 -16.62 3.57
C PRO A 73 16.51 -17.37 4.77
N TRP A 74 16.16 -16.99 6.00
CA TRP A 74 16.59 -17.64 7.23
C TRP A 74 15.55 -17.44 8.35
N GLN A 75 15.74 -18.11 9.47
CA GLN A 75 14.83 -18.02 10.63
C GLN A 75 14.70 -16.57 11.10
N GLY A 76 13.46 -16.08 11.16
CA GLY A 76 13.15 -14.73 11.60
C GLY A 76 13.43 -13.63 10.57
N GLY A 77 14.08 -13.93 9.45
CA GLY A 77 14.39 -12.98 8.39
C GLY A 77 13.26 -12.90 7.36
N LEU A 78 12.92 -11.69 6.94
CA LEU A 78 11.93 -11.42 5.90
C LEU A 78 12.37 -10.21 5.07
N PHE A 79 12.35 -10.37 3.76
CA PHE A 79 12.38 -9.25 2.81
C PHE A 79 11.08 -9.24 2.03
N GLN A 80 10.51 -8.07 1.81
CA GLN A 80 9.32 -7.89 0.98
C GLN A 80 9.46 -6.67 0.09
N VAL A 81 8.89 -6.75 -1.10
CA VAL A 81 8.74 -5.63 -2.02
C VAL A 81 7.30 -5.61 -2.54
N ASN A 82 6.82 -4.42 -2.82
CA ASN A 82 5.52 -4.17 -3.43
C ASN A 82 5.66 -3.04 -4.43
N TYR A 83 5.04 -3.20 -5.59
CA TYR A 83 4.96 -2.18 -6.63
C TYR A 83 3.50 -2.06 -7.07
N VAL A 84 3.01 -0.83 -7.18
CA VAL A 84 1.65 -0.49 -7.65
C VAL A 84 1.80 0.53 -8.77
N ASP A 85 0.96 0.40 -9.78
CA ASP A 85 0.92 1.30 -10.94
C ASP A 85 -0.48 1.28 -11.55
N GLY A 86 -0.96 2.45 -11.97
CA GLY A 86 -2.20 2.58 -12.71
C GLY A 86 -2.88 3.94 -12.58
N GLU A 87 -4.08 4.01 -13.12
CA GLU A 87 -4.86 5.24 -13.32
C GLU A 87 -6.01 5.30 -12.32
N ALA A 88 -6.25 6.49 -11.76
CA ALA A 88 -7.35 6.77 -10.83
C ALA A 88 -7.35 5.88 -9.56
N LEU A 89 -6.17 5.44 -9.10
CA LEU A 89 -6.01 4.56 -7.93
C LEU A 89 -5.80 5.30 -6.62
N GLY A 90 -5.56 6.62 -6.64
CA GLY A 90 -5.27 7.42 -5.44
C GLY A 90 -6.15 7.11 -4.22
N PRO A 91 -7.48 6.94 -4.36
CA PRO A 91 -8.34 6.65 -3.21
C PRO A 91 -8.15 5.26 -2.58
N TYR A 92 -7.47 4.34 -3.26
CA TYR A 92 -7.08 3.02 -2.70
C TYR A 92 -5.77 3.08 -1.91
N LEU A 93 -5.04 4.19 -1.97
CA LEU A 93 -3.70 4.33 -1.39
C LEU A 93 -3.73 5.12 -0.08
N ILE A 94 -2.67 4.95 0.73
CA ILE A 94 -2.59 5.54 2.08
C ILE A 94 -2.60 7.07 2.03
N PRO A 95 -1.86 7.73 1.11
CA PRO A 95 -1.88 9.18 0.98
C PRO A 95 -3.21 9.71 0.40
N ALA A 96 -4.10 8.82 -0.05
CA ALA A 96 -5.45 9.09 -0.51
C ALA A 96 -5.53 10.19 -1.59
N GLY A 97 -4.72 10.06 -2.65
CA GLY A 97 -4.81 10.94 -3.81
C GLY A 97 -6.20 10.92 -4.46
N ASP A 98 -6.54 11.99 -5.16
CA ASP A 98 -7.79 12.08 -5.92
C ASP A 98 -7.74 11.11 -7.10
N ALA A 99 -8.88 10.49 -7.44
CA ALA A 99 -8.97 9.64 -8.63
C ALA A 99 -8.97 10.45 -9.94
N ILE A 100 -9.56 11.65 -9.92
CA ILE A 100 -9.73 12.53 -11.08
C ILE A 100 -9.26 13.94 -10.72
N VAL A 101 -8.43 14.52 -11.57
CA VAL A 101 -7.92 15.88 -11.43
C VAL A 101 -8.09 16.61 -12.75
N ASN A 102 -8.74 17.79 -12.72
CA ASN A 102 -9.01 18.60 -13.92
C ASN A 102 -9.70 17.81 -15.07
N GLY A 103 -10.50 16.81 -14.72
CA GLY A 103 -11.23 15.97 -15.68
C GLY A 103 -10.40 14.84 -16.30
N GLN A 104 -9.20 14.57 -15.80
CA GLN A 104 -8.32 13.48 -16.22
C GLN A 104 -8.18 12.46 -15.09
N ALA A 105 -7.97 11.19 -15.45
CA ALA A 105 -7.52 10.20 -14.48
C ALA A 105 -6.17 10.66 -13.91
N ASN A 106 -6.02 10.51 -12.59
CA ASN A 106 -4.78 10.82 -11.91
C ASN A 106 -3.99 9.53 -11.73
N ASP A 107 -2.84 9.45 -12.37
CA ASP A 107 -2.02 8.25 -12.40
C ASP A 107 -1.15 8.21 -11.15
N VAL A 108 -0.83 6.99 -10.72
CA VAL A 108 0.02 6.78 -9.56
C VAL A 108 0.91 5.56 -9.74
N ASP A 109 2.18 5.72 -9.41
CA ASP A 109 3.12 4.64 -9.19
C ASP A 109 3.60 4.66 -7.74
N ARG A 110 3.84 3.47 -7.19
CA ARG A 110 4.33 3.31 -5.83
C ARG A 110 5.25 2.12 -5.76
N PHE A 111 6.30 2.24 -4.97
CA PHE A 111 7.03 1.06 -4.51
C PHE A 111 7.26 1.10 -3.00
N THR A 112 7.33 -0.07 -2.40
CA THR A 112 7.79 -0.24 -1.02
C THR A 112 8.77 -1.40 -0.93
N VAL A 113 9.76 -1.29 -0.05
CA VAL A 113 10.66 -2.38 0.35
C VAL A 113 10.68 -2.47 1.87
N GLU A 114 10.61 -3.68 2.40
CA GLU A 114 10.69 -3.97 3.83
C GLU A 114 11.77 -5.02 4.09
N PHE A 115 12.51 -4.82 5.18
CA PHE A 115 13.28 -5.84 5.85
C PHE A 115 12.81 -5.99 7.30
N ARG A 116 12.66 -7.24 7.77
CA ARG A 116 12.32 -7.56 9.15
C ARG A 116 13.19 -8.70 9.67
N GLN A 117 13.57 -8.61 10.95
CA GLN A 117 14.34 -9.63 11.66
C GLN A 117 13.76 -9.90 13.05
N GLU A 118 13.45 -11.16 13.33
CA GLU A 118 13.31 -11.65 14.71
C GLU A 118 14.70 -11.86 15.33
N LEU A 119 15.08 -11.00 16.27
CA LEU A 119 16.37 -11.09 16.95
C LEU A 119 16.35 -12.13 18.08
N SER A 120 15.18 -12.37 18.66
CA SER A 120 14.92 -13.38 19.69
C SER A 120 13.40 -13.63 19.78
N PRO A 121 12.93 -14.64 20.54
CA PRO A 121 11.50 -14.84 20.77
C PRO A 121 10.77 -13.63 21.38
N LYS A 122 11.49 -12.64 21.90
CA LYS A 122 10.94 -11.40 22.47
C LYS A 122 11.10 -10.17 21.60
N TRP A 123 12.03 -10.16 20.64
CA TRP A 123 12.41 -8.96 19.92
C TRP A 123 12.29 -9.16 18.42
N ASN A 124 11.54 -8.26 17.78
CA ASN A 124 11.45 -8.14 16.34
C ASN A 124 11.75 -6.69 15.94
N VAL A 125 12.56 -6.51 14.91
CA VAL A 125 12.89 -5.19 14.36
C VAL A 125 12.61 -5.17 12.87
N GLY A 126 12.30 -3.99 12.34
CA GLY A 126 12.06 -3.81 10.92
C GLY A 126 12.47 -2.43 10.43
N ILE A 127 12.76 -2.37 9.14
CA ILE A 127 12.90 -1.12 8.39
C ILE A 127 12.10 -1.25 7.11
N ALA A 128 11.33 -0.22 6.78
CA ALA A 128 10.63 -0.11 5.52
C ALA A 128 10.91 1.24 4.86
N TYR A 129 11.01 1.22 3.55
CA TYR A 129 11.05 2.40 2.70
C TYR A 129 9.85 2.33 1.75
N GLY A 130 9.22 3.47 1.48
CA GLY A 130 8.17 3.58 0.48
C GLY A 130 8.21 4.91 -0.25
N GLN A 131 7.93 4.88 -1.54
CA GLN A 131 7.75 6.05 -2.37
C GLN A 131 6.45 5.91 -3.17
N GLU A 132 5.72 7.00 -3.31
CA GLU A 132 4.51 7.10 -4.14
C GLU A 132 4.56 8.41 -4.93
N ASN A 133 4.32 8.32 -6.24
CA ASN A 133 4.35 9.43 -7.17
C ASN A 133 3.03 9.52 -7.93
N TYR A 134 2.55 10.73 -8.13
CA TYR A 134 1.40 11.06 -8.95
C TYR A 134 1.81 11.96 -10.11
N ASP A 135 1.10 11.89 -11.23
CA ASP A 135 1.48 12.60 -12.45
C ASP A 135 0.91 14.03 -12.57
N LEU A 136 -0.14 14.36 -11.80
CA LEU A 136 -0.84 15.65 -11.90
C LEU A 136 -0.49 16.64 -10.76
N PRO A 137 -0.21 17.93 -11.04
CA PRO A 137 0.22 18.88 -9.99
C PRO A 137 -0.75 19.12 -8.82
N THR A 138 -2.01 18.70 -8.94
CA THR A 138 -3.03 18.80 -7.89
C THR A 138 -3.62 17.43 -7.53
N SER A 139 -2.81 16.36 -7.63
CA SER A 139 -3.18 14.95 -7.39
C SER A 139 -3.78 14.64 -6.03
N THR A 140 -3.58 15.49 -5.03
CA THR A 140 -3.95 15.22 -3.62
C THR A 140 -4.83 16.33 -3.08
N GLY A 141 -5.65 16.92 -3.95
CA GLY A 141 -6.54 18.03 -3.69
C GLY A 141 -5.82 19.20 -3.01
N THR A 142 -6.29 19.56 -1.83
CA THR A 142 -5.77 20.69 -1.04
C THR A 142 -4.30 20.56 -0.61
N LEU A 143 -3.75 19.33 -0.59
CA LEU A 143 -2.36 19.11 -0.18
C LEU A 143 -1.37 19.25 -1.33
N SER A 144 -1.84 19.08 -2.57
CA SER A 144 -1.12 19.33 -3.84
C SER A 144 0.31 18.75 -3.94
N PHE A 145 0.58 17.65 -3.23
CA PHE A 145 1.81 16.88 -3.43
C PHE A 145 1.63 15.91 -4.60
N THR A 146 2.71 15.68 -5.33
CA THR A 146 2.84 14.64 -6.34
C THR A 146 3.83 13.56 -5.93
N GLU A 147 4.67 13.81 -4.93
CA GLU A 147 5.66 12.83 -4.47
C GLU A 147 5.61 12.75 -2.96
N VAL A 148 5.62 11.52 -2.44
CA VAL A 148 5.79 11.24 -1.01
C VAL A 148 6.76 10.08 -0.82
N GLU A 149 7.71 10.28 0.08
CA GLU A 149 8.71 9.30 0.49
C GLU A 149 8.59 9.05 2.00
N THR A 150 8.75 7.80 2.42
CA THR A 150 8.66 7.42 3.84
C THR A 150 9.70 6.39 4.21
N ILE A 151 10.23 6.52 5.43
CA ILE A 151 11.07 5.51 6.09
C ILE A 151 10.45 5.21 7.44
N HIS A 152 10.24 3.93 7.72
CA HIS A 152 9.78 3.41 9.00
C HIS A 152 10.89 2.56 9.62
N VAL A 153 11.20 2.80 10.89
CA VAL A 153 12.10 1.94 11.68
C VAL A 153 11.35 1.51 12.93
N ASN A 154 11.13 0.20 13.05
CA ASN A 154 10.22 -0.37 14.04
C ASN A 154 10.98 -1.32 14.98
N ALA A 155 10.61 -1.30 16.25
CA ALA A 155 11.01 -2.30 17.23
C ALA A 155 9.78 -2.77 17.99
N PHE A 156 9.62 -4.08 18.11
CA PHE A 156 8.56 -4.75 18.84
C PHE A 156 9.16 -5.62 19.94
N TYR A 157 8.66 -5.45 21.16
CA TYR A 157 9.03 -6.23 22.33
C TYR A 157 7.81 -7.00 22.85
N LYS A 158 7.87 -8.32 22.77
CA LYS A 158 6.89 -9.24 23.34
C LYS A 158 7.18 -9.39 24.84
N ALA A 159 6.49 -8.59 25.65
CA ALA A 159 6.66 -8.56 27.11
C ALA A 159 6.14 -9.86 27.76
N THR A 160 5.01 -10.37 27.25
CA THR A 160 4.37 -11.63 27.62
C THR A 160 3.74 -12.26 26.37
N ASP A 161 3.10 -13.42 26.47
CA ASP A 161 2.41 -14.04 25.33
C ASP A 161 1.25 -13.22 24.76
N ASN A 162 0.69 -12.33 25.56
CA ASN A 162 -0.46 -11.49 25.19
C ASN A 162 -0.15 -9.98 25.13
N LEU A 163 1.04 -9.53 25.53
CA LEU A 163 1.41 -8.11 25.56
C LEU A 163 2.61 -7.83 24.67
N THR A 164 2.42 -6.97 23.67
CA THR A 164 3.48 -6.42 22.83
C THR A 164 3.59 -4.92 23.04
N LEU A 165 4.81 -4.44 23.25
CA LEU A 165 5.17 -3.02 23.24
C LEU A 165 5.87 -2.71 21.92
N SER A 166 5.62 -1.55 21.33
CA SER A 166 6.32 -1.13 20.12
C SER A 166 6.77 0.31 20.18
N ALA A 167 7.85 0.56 19.43
CA ALA A 167 8.34 1.88 19.10
C ALA A 167 8.56 1.96 17.59
N GLU A 168 8.17 3.08 16.98
CA GLU A 168 8.45 3.41 15.59
C GLU A 168 9.09 4.79 15.51
N TYR A 169 10.18 4.89 14.75
CA TYR A 169 10.60 6.16 14.17
C TYR A 169 10.11 6.23 12.73
N PHE A 170 9.47 7.34 12.38
CA PHE A 170 8.98 7.62 11.04
C PHE A 170 9.64 8.89 10.52
N TYR A 171 10.22 8.79 9.33
CA TYR A 171 10.56 9.91 8.47
C TYR A 171 9.58 9.90 7.30
N GLY A 172 9.07 11.07 6.94
CA GLY A 172 8.31 11.26 5.73
C GLY A 172 8.67 12.59 5.09
N GLU A 173 8.76 12.62 3.78
CA GLU A 173 8.95 13.82 2.98
C GLU A 173 7.89 13.84 1.89
N ARG A 174 7.32 15.01 1.62
CA ARG A 174 6.47 15.23 0.45
C ARG A 174 6.83 16.53 -0.24
N ASN A 175 6.62 16.59 -1.53
CA ASN A 175 6.72 17.84 -2.27
C ASN A 175 5.41 18.66 -2.19
N ASP A 176 5.44 19.86 -2.74
CA ASP A 176 4.27 20.70 -3.04
C ASP A 176 4.45 21.21 -4.47
N ALA A 177 3.83 20.52 -5.42
CA ALA A 177 4.08 20.71 -6.84
C ALA A 177 3.83 22.16 -7.33
N PRO A 178 2.81 22.90 -6.83
CA PRO A 178 2.62 24.31 -7.17
C PRO A 178 3.77 25.24 -6.76
N THR A 179 4.46 24.99 -5.65
CA THR A 179 5.50 25.89 -5.13
C THR A 179 6.92 25.36 -5.30
N GLY A 180 7.07 24.08 -5.61
CA GLY A 180 8.36 23.38 -5.69
C GLY A 180 9.05 23.18 -4.34
N ARG A 181 8.33 23.38 -3.23
CA ARG A 181 8.85 23.18 -1.87
C ARG A 181 8.75 21.71 -1.46
N THR A 182 9.56 21.31 -0.50
CA THR A 182 9.42 20.05 0.23
C THR A 182 8.99 20.29 1.67
N PHE A 183 8.34 19.29 2.25
CA PHE A 183 7.82 19.29 3.62
C PHE A 183 8.15 17.97 4.30
N ASP A 184 8.89 18.07 5.41
CA ASP A 184 9.31 16.90 6.17
C ASP A 184 8.40 16.70 7.39
N SER A 185 8.18 15.43 7.74
CA SER A 185 7.45 15.01 8.92
C SER A 185 8.19 13.87 9.61
N ASN A 186 8.76 14.18 10.78
CA ASN A 186 9.46 13.20 11.62
C ASN A 186 8.68 12.96 12.90
N ARG A 187 8.46 11.70 13.27
CA ARG A 187 7.79 11.35 14.54
C ARG A 187 8.36 10.09 15.18
N ILE A 188 8.19 10.02 16.50
CA ILE A 188 8.34 8.79 17.26
C ILE A 188 6.96 8.40 17.77
N GLN A 189 6.57 7.14 17.54
CA GLN A 189 5.33 6.57 18.02
C GLN A 189 5.63 5.42 18.98
N LEU A 190 4.91 5.38 20.10
CA LEU A 190 4.96 4.28 21.06
C LEU A 190 3.57 3.65 21.15
N ALA A 191 3.50 2.32 21.21
CA ALA A 191 2.24 1.61 21.33
C ALA A 191 2.33 0.41 22.28
N ALA A 192 1.19 0.00 22.82
CA ALA A 192 1.03 -1.23 23.57
C ALA A 192 -0.22 -1.96 23.05
N GLN A 193 -0.07 -3.23 22.69
CA GLN A 193 -1.14 -4.10 22.22
C GLN A 193 -1.31 -5.27 23.18
N LEU A 194 -2.52 -5.39 23.74
CA LEU A 194 -2.95 -6.52 24.55
C LEU A 194 -3.94 -7.37 23.75
N ASN A 195 -3.61 -8.64 23.55
CA ASN A 195 -4.48 -9.61 22.87
C ASN A 195 -5.19 -10.50 23.92
N PHE A 196 -6.51 -10.63 23.83
CA PHE A 196 -7.34 -11.41 24.77
C PHE A 196 -7.99 -12.61 24.10
#